data_AF-A0A2D6EVP2-F1
#
_entry.id   AF-A0A2D6EVP2-F1
#
_cell.length_a   1.000
_cell.length_b   1.000
_cell.length_c   1.000
_cell.angle_alpha   90.00
_cell.angle_beta   90.00
_cell.angle_gamma   90.00
#
_symmetry.space_group_name_H-M   'P 1'
#
loop_
_entity.id
_entity.type
_entity.pdbx_description
1 polymer ?
#
loop_
_entity_poly.entity_id
_entity_poly.type
_entity_poly.pdbx_seq_one_letter_code
_entity_poly.pdbx_strand_id
1 'polypeptide(L)'
;MLYHRPIVEAAGRSFAWWLTHFVYKINASYSDRMVDVFEQGCFVLANHQKWVDLVFEGQAIYDAFDCHPLYIMRDTLPFQDLFAAAGGVPMTRQRDLPERLANDKPVHRPRDVFPYLVEHVKDRGVVVIHPEGTRHPEQGVDTEKCMMALTHYSRKASIRPWYVPLNITYDRGILGSRVKLDFGTPLKTEQVDTLLKHMQDQIPLLHT
;
A
#
# COMPACT_ATOMS: atom_id res chain seq x y z
N MET A 1 -22.41 -1.96 15.95
CA MET A 1 -21.26 -2.07 16.86
C MET A 1 -20.28 -0.95 16.54
N LEU A 2 -20.26 0.15 17.30
CA LEU A 2 -19.40 1.33 17.02
C LEU A 2 -18.50 1.74 18.20
N TYR A 3 -18.60 1.06 19.36
CA TYR A 3 -17.91 1.47 20.60
C TYR A 3 -16.48 0.91 20.77
N HIS A 4 -15.95 0.13 19.82
CA HIS A 4 -14.60 -0.44 19.94
C HIS A 4 -13.53 0.23 19.06
N ARG A 5 -13.91 1.11 18.11
CA ARG A 5 -12.94 1.70 17.17
C ARG A 5 -11.79 2.46 17.84
N PRO A 6 -12.02 3.37 18.81
CA PRO A 6 -10.93 4.15 19.40
C PRO A 6 -9.90 3.28 20.15
N ILE A 7 -10.37 2.20 20.79
CA ILE A 7 -9.51 1.27 21.55
C ILE A 7 -8.68 0.42 20.59
N VAL A 8 -9.29 -0.09 19.52
CA VAL A 8 -8.60 -0.90 18.51
C VAL A 8 -7.59 -0.04 17.72
N GLU A 9 -7.95 1.20 17.39
CA GLU A 9 -7.03 2.18 16.78
C GLU A 9 -5.87 2.52 17.70
N ALA A 10 -6.12 2.77 18.99
CA ALA A 10 -5.06 2.99 19.97
C ALA A 10 -4.14 1.78 20.10
N ALA A 11 -4.69 0.57 20.19
CA ALA A 11 -3.91 -0.67 20.25
C ALA A 11 -3.08 -0.90 18.98
N GLY A 12 -3.63 -0.58 17.81
CA GLY A 12 -2.92 -0.64 16.52
C GLY A 12 -1.73 0.30 16.47
N ARG A 13 -1.93 1.54 16.90
CA ARG A 13 -0.85 2.53 17.02
C ARG A 13 0.22 2.09 18.01
N SER A 14 -0.17 1.59 19.19
CA SER A 14 0.80 1.11 20.18
C SER A 14 1.60 -0.09 19.68
N PHE A 15 0.98 -1.03 18.96
CA PHE A 15 1.66 -2.17 18.37
C PHE A 15 2.63 -1.75 17.25
N ALA A 16 2.16 -0.91 16.32
CA ALA A 16 3.00 -0.36 15.26
C ALA A 16 4.20 0.39 15.87
N TRP A 17 3.96 1.32 16.78
CA TRP A 17 5.00 2.07 17.49
C TRP A 17 6.01 1.15 18.17
N TRP A 18 5.55 0.13 18.92
CA TRP A 18 6.45 -0.82 19.58
C TRP A 18 7.32 -1.58 18.58
N LEU A 19 6.73 -2.06 17.49
CA LEU A 19 7.44 -2.79 16.44
C LEU A 19 8.49 -1.92 15.75
N THR A 20 8.17 -0.65 15.49
CA THR A 20 9.02 0.32 14.77
C THR A 20 10.02 1.07 15.65
N HIS A 21 9.94 0.93 16.98
CA HIS A 21 10.89 1.56 17.91
C HIS A 21 11.84 0.56 18.57
N PHE A 22 11.38 -0.68 18.82
CA PHE A 22 12.17 -1.67 19.56
C PHE A 22 12.67 -2.84 18.70
N VAL A 23 11.98 -3.18 17.61
CA VAL A 23 12.32 -4.36 16.79
C VAL A 23 12.96 -3.95 15.47
N TYR A 24 12.40 -2.93 14.82
CA TYR A 24 12.89 -2.38 13.57
C TYR A 24 13.24 -0.92 13.77
N LYS A 25 14.38 -0.46 13.23
CA LYS A 25 14.67 0.99 13.17
C LYS A 25 14.27 1.50 11.80
N ILE A 26 13.20 2.29 11.73
CA ILE A 26 12.72 2.90 10.48
C ILE A 26 13.49 4.19 10.21
N ASN A 27 13.91 4.36 8.96
CA ASN A 27 14.40 5.64 8.43
C ASN A 27 13.62 5.96 7.15
N ALA A 28 12.78 6.99 7.19
CA ALA A 28 12.04 7.48 6.04
C ALA A 28 12.77 8.68 5.44
N SER A 29 13.11 8.61 4.15
CA SER A 29 13.79 9.68 3.42
C SER A 29 12.83 10.37 2.45
N TYR A 30 13.01 11.69 2.30
CA TYR A 30 12.23 12.59 1.43
C TYR A 30 10.73 12.73 1.75
N SER A 31 10.29 12.30 2.93
CA SER A 31 8.90 12.48 3.37
C SER A 31 8.53 13.97 3.49
N ASP A 32 9.43 14.82 3.96
CA ASP A 32 9.25 16.28 4.03
C ASP A 32 8.82 16.93 2.69
N ARG A 33 9.20 16.35 1.56
CA ARG A 33 8.87 16.84 0.21
C ARG A 33 7.52 16.36 -0.32
N MET A 34 6.86 15.43 0.37
CA MET A 34 5.61 14.82 -0.09
C MET A 34 4.35 15.47 0.50
N VAL A 35 4.48 16.50 1.34
CA VAL A 35 3.33 17.13 2.04
C VAL A 35 2.27 17.60 1.04
N ASP A 36 2.68 18.47 0.11
CA ASP A 36 1.79 19.01 -0.92
C ASP A 36 1.18 17.91 -1.82
N VAL A 37 1.89 16.80 -1.97
CA VAL A 37 1.48 15.66 -2.81
C VAL A 37 0.40 14.85 -2.12
N PHE A 38 0.56 14.60 -0.82
CA PHE A 38 -0.39 13.82 -0.04
C PHE A 38 -1.67 14.60 0.25
N GLU A 39 -1.59 15.91 0.45
CA GLU A 39 -2.77 16.79 0.58
C GLU A 39 -3.64 16.84 -0.68
N GLN A 40 -3.10 16.48 -1.84
CA GLN A 40 -3.83 16.41 -3.11
C GLN A 40 -4.41 15.01 -3.39
N GLY A 41 -4.10 14.03 -2.55
CA GLY A 41 -4.38 12.61 -2.78
C GLY A 41 -3.38 11.98 -3.76
N CYS A 42 -2.95 10.76 -3.41
CA CYS A 42 -1.94 10.06 -4.20
C CYS A 42 -2.02 8.53 -4.07
N PHE A 43 -1.46 7.86 -5.07
CA PHE A 43 -1.07 6.47 -4.98
C PHE A 43 0.41 6.37 -4.63
N VAL A 44 0.71 5.79 -3.47
CA VAL A 44 2.06 5.35 -3.11
C VAL A 44 2.24 3.95 -3.66
N LEU A 45 3.24 3.76 -4.51
CA LEU A 45 3.51 2.50 -5.20
C LEU A 45 4.76 1.89 -4.60
N ALA A 46 4.60 0.86 -3.76
CA ALA A 46 5.69 0.27 -2.99
C ALA A 46 6.11 -1.11 -3.54
N ASN A 47 7.39 -1.46 -3.45
CA ASN A 47 7.79 -2.87 -3.59
C ASN A 47 7.36 -3.68 -2.36
N HIS A 48 7.14 -4.98 -2.53
CA HIS A 48 6.66 -5.84 -1.45
C HIS A 48 7.62 -6.97 -1.12
N GLN A 49 8.13 -6.99 0.11
CA GLN A 49 9.07 -8.00 0.59
C GLN A 49 8.52 -8.79 1.78
N LYS A 50 7.78 -8.15 2.69
CA LYS A 50 7.27 -8.77 3.91
C LYS A 50 5.87 -8.27 4.25
N TRP A 51 5.10 -9.08 4.97
CA TRP A 51 3.75 -8.66 5.41
C TRP A 51 3.80 -7.41 6.31
N VAL A 52 4.92 -7.21 7.02
CA VAL A 52 5.13 -6.09 7.93
C VAL A 52 5.40 -4.77 7.21
N ASP A 53 5.63 -4.79 5.89
CA ASP A 53 5.79 -3.58 5.06
C ASP A 53 4.62 -2.61 5.30
N LEU A 54 3.39 -3.13 5.39
CA LEU A 54 2.16 -2.36 5.65
C LEU A 54 2.25 -1.52 6.94
N VAL A 55 2.87 -2.06 7.99
CA VAL A 55 3.04 -1.36 9.27
C VAL A 55 4.05 -0.23 9.12
N PHE A 56 5.14 -0.47 8.39
CA PHE A 56 6.21 0.48 8.21
C PHE A 56 5.80 1.65 7.31
N GLU A 57 5.11 1.35 6.22
CA GLU A 57 4.50 2.33 5.33
C GLU A 57 3.51 3.20 6.10
N GLY A 58 2.64 2.58 6.90
CA GLY A 58 1.59 3.28 7.65
C GLY A 58 2.16 4.23 8.68
N GLN A 59 3.14 3.75 9.44
CA GLN A 59 3.81 4.58 10.42
C GLN A 59 4.57 5.73 9.76
N ALA A 60 5.30 5.49 8.67
CA ALA A 60 6.08 6.53 8.01
C ALA A 60 5.20 7.63 7.38
N ILE A 61 4.06 7.26 6.81
CA ILE A 61 3.08 8.22 6.29
C ILE A 61 2.41 8.96 7.45
N TYR A 62 2.02 8.26 8.51
CA TYR A 62 1.43 8.91 9.68
C TYR A 62 2.38 9.91 10.36
N ASP A 63 3.63 9.52 10.61
CA ASP A 63 4.63 10.37 11.26
C ASP A 63 4.95 11.64 10.46
N ALA A 64 4.85 11.56 9.14
CA ALA A 64 5.18 12.68 8.27
C ALA A 64 3.97 13.58 7.95
N PHE A 65 2.73 13.06 7.97
CA PHE A 65 1.56 13.79 7.46
C PHE A 65 0.28 13.66 8.31
N ASP A 66 0.34 13.00 9.47
CA ASP A 66 -0.79 12.75 10.38
C ASP A 66 -2.02 12.15 9.66
N CYS A 67 -1.78 11.33 8.64
CA CYS A 67 -2.83 10.66 7.87
C CYS A 67 -2.68 9.14 7.90
N HIS A 68 -3.82 8.45 7.91
CA HIS A 68 -3.87 7.00 7.80
C HIS A 68 -4.10 6.62 6.34
N PRO A 69 -3.08 6.11 5.64
CA PRO A 69 -3.24 5.65 4.27
C PRO A 69 -4.12 4.40 4.20
N LEU A 70 -4.73 4.21 3.04
CA LEU A 70 -5.51 3.04 2.70
C LEU A 70 -4.61 1.95 2.10
N TYR A 71 -4.79 0.71 2.55
CA TYR A 71 -4.05 -0.46 2.03
C TYR A 71 -4.97 -1.53 1.51
N ILE A 72 -4.51 -2.32 0.55
CA ILE A 72 -5.15 -3.60 0.24
C ILE A 72 -4.41 -4.71 0.96
N MET A 73 -5.13 -5.46 1.79
CA MET A 73 -4.56 -6.59 2.53
C MET A 73 -5.32 -7.88 2.30
N ARG A 74 -4.67 -9.02 2.53
CA ARG A 74 -5.35 -10.32 2.47
C ARG A 74 -6.29 -10.46 3.67
N ASP A 75 -7.50 -10.92 3.42
CA ASP A 75 -8.52 -11.27 4.41
C ASP A 75 -8.18 -12.52 5.26
N THR A 76 -6.94 -13.02 5.19
CA THR A 76 -6.43 -14.10 6.04
C THR A 76 -5.25 -13.63 6.91
N LEU A 77 -4.89 -12.34 6.88
CA LEU A 77 -3.85 -11.85 7.80
C LEU A 77 -4.34 -11.98 9.24
N PRO A 78 -3.45 -12.31 10.20
CA PRO A 78 -3.79 -12.23 11.61
C PRO A 78 -4.04 -10.77 12.01
N PHE A 79 -4.82 -10.54 13.07
CA PHE A 79 -5.08 -9.18 13.60
C PHE A 79 -5.75 -8.22 12.59
N GLN A 80 -6.71 -8.69 11.80
CA GLN A 80 -7.38 -7.88 10.77
C GLN A 80 -8.00 -6.60 11.32
N ASP A 81 -8.61 -6.65 12.50
CA ASP A 81 -9.20 -5.47 13.13
C ASP A 81 -8.14 -4.38 13.38
N LEU A 82 -6.91 -4.78 13.68
CA LEU A 82 -5.77 -3.89 13.89
C LEU A 82 -5.36 -3.21 12.59
N PHE A 83 -5.21 -4.00 11.52
CA PHE A 83 -4.85 -3.47 10.21
C PHE A 83 -5.98 -2.63 9.63
N ALA A 84 -7.24 -3.04 9.81
CA ALA A 84 -8.41 -2.28 9.37
C ALA A 84 -8.51 -0.93 10.08
N ALA A 85 -8.21 -0.89 11.39
CA ALA A 85 -8.11 0.35 12.15
C ALA A 85 -6.97 1.27 11.66
N ALA A 86 -5.94 0.71 11.03
CA ALA A 86 -4.83 1.44 10.42
C ALA A 86 -5.05 1.73 8.91
N GLY A 87 -6.26 1.57 8.38
CA GLY A 87 -6.59 1.83 6.97
C GLY A 87 -6.54 0.61 6.04
N GLY A 88 -6.40 -0.59 6.58
CA GLY A 88 -6.40 -1.84 5.82
C GLY A 88 -7.78 -2.23 5.28
N VAL A 89 -7.86 -2.48 3.97
CA VAL A 89 -9.03 -3.03 3.28
C VAL A 89 -8.79 -4.53 3.05
N PRO A 90 -9.47 -5.42 3.80
CA PRO A 90 -9.36 -6.84 3.57
C PRO A 90 -9.96 -7.23 2.22
N MET A 91 -9.22 -8.03 1.47
CA MET A 91 -9.63 -8.60 0.20
C MET A 91 -9.39 -10.10 0.15
N THR A 92 -10.43 -10.81 -0.26
CA THR A 92 -10.33 -12.22 -0.68
C THR A 92 -9.79 -12.27 -2.10
N ARG A 93 -8.63 -12.89 -2.31
CA ARG A 93 -8.09 -13.10 -3.66
C ARG A 93 -8.76 -14.33 -4.26
N GLN A 94 -9.03 -14.31 -5.57
CA GLN A 94 -9.69 -15.42 -6.23
C GLN A 94 -8.93 -16.75 -6.08
N ARG A 95 -7.59 -16.71 -6.08
CA ARG A 95 -6.72 -17.87 -5.87
C ARG A 95 -6.79 -18.48 -4.46
N ASP A 96 -7.28 -17.70 -3.49
CA ASP A 96 -7.38 -18.13 -2.10
C ASP A 96 -8.75 -18.79 -1.82
N LEU A 97 -9.68 -18.75 -2.78
CA LEU A 97 -10.96 -19.43 -2.70
C LEU A 97 -10.77 -20.93 -2.99
N PRO A 98 -11.32 -21.84 -2.15
CA PRO A 98 -11.37 -23.26 -2.48
C PRO A 98 -12.02 -23.48 -3.86
N GLU A 99 -11.49 -24.40 -4.68
CA GLU A 99 -11.98 -24.64 -6.07
C GLU A 99 -13.49 -24.86 -6.16
N ARG A 100 -14.11 -25.47 -5.13
CA ARG A 100 -15.57 -25.67 -5.05
C ARG A 100 -16.37 -24.37 -4.89
N LEU A 101 -15.79 -23.34 -4.27
CA LEU A 101 -16.41 -22.03 -4.05
C LEU A 101 -16.09 -21.02 -5.16
N ALA A 102 -15.10 -21.30 -6.02
CA ALA A 102 -14.79 -20.46 -7.18
C ALA A 102 -15.88 -20.48 -8.26
N ASN A 103 -16.70 -21.55 -8.30
CA ASN A 103 -17.71 -21.79 -9.34
C ASN A 103 -19.16 -21.52 -8.91
N ASP A 104 -19.46 -21.32 -7.62
CA ASP A 104 -20.80 -20.99 -7.11
C ASP A 104 -20.98 -19.46 -6.87
N LYS A 105 -22.16 -18.91 -7.19
CA LYS A 105 -22.52 -17.47 -7.08
C LYS A 105 -22.54 -16.96 -5.61
N PRO A 106 -22.58 -15.63 -5.34
CA PRO A 106 -21.55 -14.60 -5.45
C PRO A 106 -21.28 -13.93 -4.08
N VAL A 107 -21.12 -14.68 -2.97
CA VAL A 107 -21.07 -14.03 -1.64
C VAL A 107 -19.70 -13.36 -1.38
N HIS A 108 -18.63 -13.82 -2.03
CA HIS A 108 -17.27 -13.33 -1.85
C HIS A 108 -16.51 -13.19 -3.18
N ARG A 109 -17.16 -12.64 -4.22
CA ARG A 109 -16.42 -12.31 -5.45
C ARG A 109 -15.33 -11.28 -5.12
N PRO A 110 -14.13 -11.38 -5.70
CA PRO A 110 -13.17 -10.28 -5.66
C PRO A 110 -13.89 -9.06 -6.22
N ARG A 111 -14.21 -8.08 -5.37
CA ARG A 111 -14.68 -6.79 -5.86
C ARG A 111 -13.50 -6.17 -6.58
N ASP A 112 -13.76 -5.64 -7.77
CA ASP A 112 -12.83 -4.68 -8.33
C ASP A 112 -12.73 -3.52 -7.33
N VAL A 113 -11.58 -3.41 -6.68
CA VAL A 113 -11.34 -2.41 -5.63
C VAL A 113 -10.85 -1.10 -6.19
N PHE A 114 -10.35 -1.08 -7.43
CA PHE A 114 -9.78 0.14 -8.00
C PHE A 114 -10.77 1.33 -8.02
N PRO A 115 -12.08 1.16 -8.31
CA PRO A 115 -13.05 2.24 -8.13
C PRO A 115 -13.05 2.84 -6.72
N TYR A 116 -12.98 1.99 -5.68
CA TYR A 116 -12.98 2.43 -4.29
C TYR A 116 -11.67 3.15 -3.93
N LEU A 117 -10.52 2.65 -4.39
CA LEU A 117 -9.23 3.30 -4.18
C LEU A 117 -9.18 4.68 -4.85
N VAL A 118 -9.67 4.77 -6.09
CA VAL A 118 -9.69 6.01 -6.86
C VAL A 118 -10.59 7.06 -6.22
N GLU A 119 -11.76 6.68 -5.71
CA GLU A 119 -12.60 7.61 -4.94
C GLU A 119 -11.90 8.07 -3.65
N HIS A 120 -11.18 7.20 -2.94
CA HIS A 120 -10.39 7.62 -1.77
C HIS A 120 -9.30 8.64 -2.13
N VAL A 121 -8.58 8.44 -3.23
CA VAL A 121 -7.58 9.40 -3.71
C VAL A 121 -8.23 10.72 -4.15
N LYS A 122 -9.38 10.66 -4.80
CA LYS A 122 -10.15 11.84 -5.21
C LYS A 122 -10.58 12.70 -4.02
N ASP A 123 -10.87 12.07 -2.88
CA ASP A 123 -11.16 12.73 -1.60
C ASP A 123 -9.88 13.15 -0.84
N ARG A 124 -8.75 13.30 -1.56
CA ARG A 124 -7.43 13.69 -1.02
C ARG A 124 -6.82 12.66 -0.07
N GLY A 125 -7.23 11.40 -0.17
CA GLY A 125 -6.65 10.29 0.58
C GLY A 125 -5.36 9.75 -0.02
N VAL A 126 -4.59 9.05 0.80
CA VAL A 126 -3.36 8.35 0.40
C VAL A 126 -3.68 6.86 0.29
N VAL A 127 -3.37 6.25 -0.85
CA VAL A 127 -3.51 4.80 -1.04
C VAL A 127 -2.13 4.20 -1.29
N VAL A 128 -1.76 3.20 -0.51
CA VAL A 128 -0.53 2.43 -0.75
C VAL A 128 -0.88 1.13 -1.48
N ILE A 129 -0.18 0.88 -2.58
CA ILE A 129 -0.38 -0.28 -3.44
C ILE A 129 0.97 -0.96 -3.65
N HIS A 130 0.97 -2.27 -3.52
CA HIS A 130 2.06 -3.14 -3.96
C HIS A 130 1.75 -3.66 -5.36
N PRO A 131 2.29 -3.06 -6.43
CA PRO A 131 1.88 -3.39 -7.80
C PRO A 131 2.19 -4.84 -8.17
N GLU A 132 3.19 -5.41 -7.52
CA GLU A 132 3.60 -6.80 -7.69
C GLU A 132 2.52 -7.79 -7.28
N GLY A 133 1.64 -7.41 -6.33
CA GLY A 133 0.59 -8.26 -5.77
C GLY A 133 1.11 -9.47 -4.98
N THR A 134 2.42 -9.69 -4.90
CA THR A 134 3.07 -10.82 -4.22
C THR A 134 4.40 -10.40 -3.58
N ARG A 135 4.90 -11.21 -2.65
CA ARG A 135 6.25 -11.08 -2.05
C ARG A 135 7.29 -11.97 -2.74
N HIS A 136 6.82 -12.75 -3.71
CA HIS A 136 7.53 -13.82 -4.37
C HIS A 136 7.75 -13.40 -5.83
N PRO A 137 8.86 -12.70 -6.15
CA PRO A 137 9.11 -12.19 -7.50
C PRO A 137 9.12 -13.32 -8.55
N GLU A 138 9.38 -14.55 -8.16
CA GLU A 138 9.33 -15.75 -9.01
C GLU A 138 7.92 -16.13 -9.49
N GLN A 139 6.85 -15.60 -8.90
CA GLN A 139 5.46 -16.02 -9.19
C GLN A 139 4.85 -15.37 -10.43
N GLY A 140 5.63 -14.61 -11.21
CA GLY A 140 5.10 -13.79 -12.30
C GLY A 140 4.37 -12.59 -11.72
N VAL A 141 5.02 -11.44 -11.81
CA VAL A 141 4.50 -10.17 -11.34
C VAL A 141 3.67 -9.53 -12.46
N ASP A 142 2.55 -8.91 -12.12
CA ASP A 142 1.70 -8.22 -13.09
C ASP A 142 1.54 -6.73 -12.77
N THR A 143 2.70 -6.08 -12.57
CA THR A 143 2.80 -4.64 -12.33
C THR A 143 2.09 -3.85 -13.43
N GLU A 144 2.22 -4.28 -14.69
CA GLU A 144 1.58 -3.64 -15.83
C GLU A 144 0.05 -3.62 -15.69
N LYS A 145 -0.61 -4.75 -15.40
CA LYS A 145 -2.07 -4.75 -15.19
C LYS A 145 -2.50 -3.86 -14.03
N CYS A 146 -1.72 -3.81 -12.94
CA CYS A 146 -2.01 -2.90 -11.83
C CYS A 146 -1.99 -1.43 -12.30
N MET A 147 -0.95 -1.02 -13.03
CA MET A 147 -0.83 0.34 -13.57
C MET A 147 -1.91 0.66 -14.61
N MET A 148 -2.25 -0.29 -15.48
CA MET A 148 -3.35 -0.16 -16.43
C MET A 148 -4.68 0.07 -15.71
N ALA A 149 -4.96 -0.68 -14.65
CA ALA A 149 -6.18 -0.53 -13.87
C ALA A 149 -6.22 0.85 -13.18
N LEU A 150 -5.14 1.25 -12.49
CA LEU A 150 -5.07 2.55 -11.82
C LEU A 150 -5.27 3.72 -12.78
N THR A 151 -4.57 3.70 -13.91
CA THR A 151 -4.70 4.75 -14.94
C THR A 151 -6.09 4.76 -15.58
N HIS A 152 -6.66 3.58 -15.88
CA HIS A 152 -8.02 3.46 -16.42
C HIS A 152 -9.07 4.05 -15.47
N TYR A 153 -9.05 3.64 -14.20
CA TYR A 153 -10.03 4.10 -13.22
C TYR A 153 -9.85 5.57 -12.84
N SER A 154 -8.61 6.05 -12.75
CA SER A 154 -8.33 7.47 -12.51
C SER A 154 -8.87 8.35 -13.65
N ARG A 155 -8.67 7.92 -14.91
CA ARG A 155 -9.24 8.61 -16.08
C ARG A 155 -10.76 8.60 -16.07
N LYS A 156 -11.37 7.47 -15.73
CA LYS A 156 -12.82 7.34 -15.61
C LYS A 156 -13.41 8.27 -14.55
N ALA A 157 -12.69 8.46 -13.44
CA ALA A 157 -13.08 9.38 -12.36
C ALA A 157 -12.69 10.85 -12.63
N SER A 158 -12.08 11.15 -13.78
CA SER A 158 -11.58 12.49 -14.15
C SER A 158 -10.60 13.08 -13.12
N ILE A 159 -9.77 12.23 -12.50
CA ILE A 159 -8.70 12.66 -11.59
C ILE A 159 -7.33 12.42 -12.22
N ARG A 160 -6.37 13.27 -11.84
CA ARG A 160 -4.94 13.12 -12.18
C ARG A 160 -4.15 12.95 -10.88
N PRO A 161 -4.14 11.72 -10.32
CA PRO A 161 -3.50 11.49 -9.03
C PRO A 161 -1.99 11.62 -9.17
N TRP A 162 -1.33 11.91 -8.06
CA TRP A 162 0.10 11.70 -7.95
C TRP A 162 0.40 10.22 -7.77
N TYR A 163 1.43 9.74 -8.45
CA TYR A 163 2.03 8.42 -8.23
C TYR A 163 3.39 8.62 -7.56
N VAL A 164 3.57 8.03 -6.38
CA VAL A 164 4.77 8.20 -5.56
C VAL A 164 5.45 6.85 -5.40
N PRO A 165 6.61 6.61 -6.03
CA PRO A 165 7.36 5.39 -5.81
C PRO A 165 7.83 5.32 -4.35
N LEU A 166 7.78 4.13 -3.75
CA LEU A 166 8.31 3.88 -2.41
C LEU A 166 9.19 2.64 -2.43
N ASN A 167 10.50 2.84 -2.27
CA ASN A 167 11.43 1.73 -2.18
C ASN A 167 11.69 1.35 -0.72
N ILE A 168 11.34 0.10 -0.38
CA ILE A 168 11.55 -0.51 0.92
C ILE A 168 12.80 -1.37 0.85
N THR A 169 13.73 -1.11 1.76
CA THR A 169 14.99 -1.87 1.86
C THR A 169 15.23 -2.30 3.29
N TYR A 170 15.67 -3.55 3.44
CA TYR A 170 15.99 -4.15 4.72
C TYR A 170 17.50 -4.34 4.83
N ASP A 171 18.10 -3.75 5.86
CA ASP A 171 19.50 -3.95 6.19
C ASP A 171 19.62 -4.69 7.53
N ARG A 172 20.48 -5.72 7.58
CA ARG A 172 20.76 -6.45 8.82
C ARG A 172 21.82 -5.69 9.59
N GLY A 173 21.38 -4.87 10.55
CA GLY A 173 22.27 -4.22 11.50
C GLY A 173 22.65 -5.12 12.67
N ILE A 174 23.70 -4.71 13.40
CA ILE A 174 24.24 -5.40 14.59
C ILE A 174 23.22 -5.45 15.75
N LEU A 175 22.29 -4.49 15.82
CA LEU A 175 21.29 -4.33 16.88
C LEU A 175 19.84 -4.55 16.39
N GLY A 176 19.66 -5.28 15.29
CA GLY A 176 18.33 -5.54 14.72
C GLY A 176 18.24 -5.16 13.24
N SER A 177 17.05 -5.37 12.66
CA SER A 177 16.80 -5.05 11.25
C SER A 177 16.53 -3.55 11.11
N ARG A 178 17.30 -2.87 10.26
CA ARG A 178 17.00 -1.50 9.83
C ARG A 178 16.11 -1.56 8.60
N VAL A 179 15.08 -0.73 8.57
CA VAL A 179 14.18 -0.60 7.43
C VAL A 179 14.34 0.81 6.91
N LYS A 180 14.76 0.94 5.66
CA LYS A 180 14.80 2.24 4.98
C LYS A 180 13.62 2.31 4.01
N LEU A 181 12.85 3.38 4.14
CA LEU A 181 11.73 3.75 3.29
C LEU A 181 12.14 4.98 2.49
N ASP A 182 12.29 4.84 1.18
CA ASP A 182 12.77 5.90 0.30
C ASP A 182 11.64 6.34 -0.64
N PHE A 183 11.06 7.51 -0.38
CA PHE A 183 10.05 8.09 -1.26
C PHE A 183 10.74 8.68 -2.50
N GLY A 184 10.39 8.14 -3.67
CA GLY A 184 10.89 8.59 -4.95
C GLY A 184 10.23 9.88 -5.42
N THR A 185 10.62 10.34 -6.61
CA THR A 185 10.04 11.56 -7.20
C THR A 185 8.56 11.33 -7.58
N PRO A 186 7.61 12.16 -7.14
CA PRO A 186 6.21 12.07 -7.53
C PRO A 186 6.00 12.33 -9.03
N LEU A 187 5.09 11.59 -9.65
CA LEU A 187 4.76 11.72 -11.08
C LEU A 187 3.23 11.85 -11.27
N LYS A 188 2.81 12.79 -12.14
CA LYS A 188 1.46 12.82 -12.71
C LYS A 188 1.53 12.36 -14.16
N THR A 189 0.89 11.24 -14.48
CA THR A 189 0.79 10.75 -15.85
C THR A 189 -0.49 9.94 -16.06
N GLU A 190 -0.97 9.91 -17.30
CA GLU A 190 -2.04 9.00 -17.74
C GLU A 190 -1.50 7.89 -18.65
N GLN A 191 -0.19 7.90 -18.92
CA GLN A 191 0.49 6.94 -19.77
C GLN A 191 1.11 5.83 -18.92
N VAL A 192 0.66 4.59 -19.14
CA VAL A 192 1.11 3.41 -18.40
C VAL A 192 2.61 3.18 -18.56
N ASP A 193 3.14 3.25 -19.78
CA ASP A 193 4.57 3.03 -20.05
C ASP A 193 5.47 4.03 -19.31
N THR A 194 5.04 5.30 -19.24
CA THR A 194 5.77 6.32 -18.47
C THR A 194 5.76 6.00 -16.98
N LEU A 195 4.62 5.57 -16.45
CA LEU A 195 4.51 5.20 -15.04
C LEU A 195 5.36 3.97 -14.72
N LEU A 196 5.33 2.94 -15.57
CA LEU A 196 6.12 1.73 -15.41
C LEU A 196 7.61 2.02 -15.43
N LYS A 197 8.08 2.78 -16.42
CA LYS A 197 9.49 3.17 -16.52
C LYS A 197 9.93 3.97 -15.29
N HIS A 198 9.12 4.96 -14.89
CA HIS A 198 9.41 5.77 -13.71
C HIS A 198 9.50 4.93 -12.44
N MET A 199 8.63 3.93 -12.30
CA MET A 199 8.65 2.99 -11.19
C MET A 199 9.90 2.11 -11.19
N GLN A 200 10.30 1.57 -12.35
CA GLN A 200 11.52 0.78 -12.50
C GLN A 200 12.79 1.60 -12.18
N ASP A 201 12.83 2.86 -12.61
CA ASP A 201 13.96 3.75 -12.39
C ASP A 201 14.12 4.14 -10.89
N GLN A 202 13.02 4.16 -10.13
CA GLN A 202 13.00 4.61 -8.73
C GLN A 202 12.96 3.45 -7.71
N ILE A 203 12.53 2.26 -8.13
CA ILE A 203 12.42 1.06 -7.27
C ILE A 203 13.24 -0.08 -7.89
N PRO A 204 14.54 -0.20 -7.53
CA PRO A 204 15.45 -1.16 -8.15
C PRO A 204 15.04 -2.63 -8.05
N LEU A 205 14.15 -2.95 -7.11
CA LEU A 205 13.67 -4.32 -6.86
C LEU A 205 12.34 -4.62 -7.54
N LEU A 206 11.76 -3.66 -8.28
CA LEU A 206 10.52 -3.89 -9.01
C LEU A 206 10.84 -4.65 -10.30
N HIS A 207 10.59 -5.96 -10.29
CA HIS A 207 10.73 -6.81 -11.47
C HIS A 207 9.42 -6.81 -12.28
N THR A 208 9.52 -6.61 -13.59
CA THR A 208 8.43 -6.79 -14.56
C THR A 208 8.49 -8.17 -15.20
#